data_AF-A0A699S9A4-F1
#
_entry.id   AF-A0A699S9A4-F1
#
_cell.length_a   1.000
_cell.length_b   1.000
_cell.length_c   1.000
_cell.angle_alpha   90.00
_cell.angle_beta   90.00
_cell.angle_gamma   90.00
#
_symmetry.space_group_name_H-M   'P 1'
#
loop_
_entity.id
_entity.type
_entity.pdbx_description
1 polymer ?
#
loop_
_entity_poly.entity_id
_entity_poly.type
_entity_poly.pdbx_seq_one_letter_code
_entity_poly.pdbx_strand_id
1 'polypeptide(L)'
;MESIFTIGSSTVTPIPSPQSTMTPSIISTSTTASQLPIPPTPIPSLDLQNLPTFASVFHFEDRVKSLEVNFSNIPGIVHQYMHQQMPEAVKTQVKAQVTRILPRIEEFVNAQLEAEVLTRSSHSSRTSYAVAADLSEMELKKI
;
A
#
# COMPACT_ATOMS: atom_id res chain seq x y z
N MET A 1 1.98 -17.67 26.42
CA MET A 1 1.79 -16.58 25.44
C MET A 1 0.82 -17.11 24.41
N GLU A 2 -0.46 -16.82 24.60
CA GLU A 2 -1.56 -17.42 23.83
C GLU A 2 -1.88 -16.53 22.63
N SER A 3 -2.00 -17.15 21.46
CA SER A 3 -2.11 -16.49 20.16
C SER A 3 -3.57 -16.36 19.76
N ILE A 4 -4.08 -15.13 19.73
CA ILE A 4 -5.43 -14.76 19.30
C ILE A 4 -5.38 -14.24 17.87
N PHE A 5 -5.20 -15.14 16.90
CA PHE A 5 -5.48 -14.82 15.49
C PHE A 5 -6.90 -15.29 15.14
N THR A 6 -7.85 -14.37 15.30
CA THR A 6 -9.21 -14.49 14.76
C THR A 6 -9.15 -14.27 13.25
N ILE A 7 -9.39 -15.31 12.45
CA ILE A 7 -9.56 -15.20 11.01
C ILE A 7 -10.98 -14.68 10.74
N GLY A 8 -11.09 -13.42 10.30
CA GLY A 8 -12.34 -12.87 9.79
C GLY A 8 -12.66 -13.50 8.43
N SER A 9 -13.72 -14.30 8.36
CA SER A 9 -14.28 -14.79 7.10
C SER A 9 -15.23 -13.74 6.52
N SER A 10 -14.85 -13.10 5.42
CA SER A 10 -15.74 -12.23 4.65
C SER A 10 -16.38 -13.02 3.52
N THR A 11 -17.68 -13.26 3.63
CA THR A 11 -18.48 -13.85 2.56
C THR A 11 -18.74 -12.79 1.49
N VAL A 12 -18.20 -12.99 0.28
CA VAL A 12 -18.49 -12.13 -0.87
C VAL A 12 -19.79 -12.60 -1.51
N THR A 13 -20.86 -11.83 -1.35
CA THR A 13 -22.14 -12.08 -2.01
C THR A 13 -21.99 -11.85 -3.53
N PRO A 14 -22.34 -12.81 -4.40
CA PRO A 14 -22.30 -12.61 -5.84
C PRO A 14 -23.25 -11.48 -6.25
N ILE A 15 -22.74 -10.54 -7.05
CA ILE A 15 -23.57 -9.49 -7.66
C ILE A 15 -24.43 -10.13 -8.76
N PRO A 16 -25.76 -9.90 -8.79
CA PRO A 16 -26.62 -10.43 -9.83
C PRO A 16 -26.19 -9.89 -11.20
N SER A 17 -26.07 -10.78 -12.19
CA SER A 17 -25.83 -10.39 -13.58
C SER A 17 -27.01 -9.56 -14.10
N PRO A 18 -26.79 -8.42 -14.78
CA PRO A 18 -27.88 -7.65 -15.35
C PRO A 18 -28.53 -8.45 -16.49
N GLN A 19 -29.74 -8.98 -16.22
CA GLN A 19 -30.58 -9.59 -17.24
C GLN A 19 -31.13 -8.48 -18.13
N SER A 20 -30.61 -8.39 -19.36
CA SER A 20 -31.05 -7.40 -20.35
C SER A 20 -32.43 -7.77 -20.89
N THR A 21 -33.49 -7.38 -20.18
CA THR A 21 -34.87 -7.47 -20.65
C THR A 21 -35.12 -6.36 -21.66
N MET A 22 -34.92 -6.65 -22.94
CA MET A 22 -35.35 -5.77 -24.02
C MET A 22 -36.86 -5.98 -24.23
N THR A 23 -37.68 -5.16 -23.57
CA THR A 23 -39.11 -5.10 -23.90
C THR A 23 -39.25 -4.43 -25.27
N PRO A 24 -39.77 -5.09 -26.32
CA PRO A 24 -40.00 -4.42 -27.59
C PRO A 24 -41.12 -3.39 -27.39
N SER A 25 -40.81 -2.10 -27.51
CA SER A 25 -41.83 -1.06 -27.56
C SER A 25 -42.55 -1.12 -28.91
N ILE A 26 -43.80 -1.61 -28.91
CA ILE A 26 -44.71 -1.49 -30.04
C ILE A 26 -45.25 -0.05 -30.02
N ILE A 27 -44.84 0.75 -31.01
CA ILE A 27 -45.41 2.07 -31.24
C ILE A 27 -46.83 1.87 -31.79
N SER A 28 -47.84 2.06 -30.94
CA SER A 28 -49.24 2.07 -31.37
C SER A 28 -49.57 3.43 -31.98
N THR A 29 -49.69 3.48 -33.31
CA THR A 29 -50.15 4.67 -34.03
C THR A 29 -51.63 4.91 -33.74
N SER A 30 -51.96 5.86 -32.86
CA SER A 30 -53.34 6.31 -32.63
C SER A 30 -53.70 7.40 -33.63
N THR A 31 -54.47 7.04 -34.66
CA THR A 31 -55.08 8.00 -35.60
C THR A 31 -56.31 8.64 -34.95
N THR A 32 -56.27 9.95 -34.72
CA THR A 32 -57.39 10.74 -34.16
C THR A 32 -57.96 11.71 -35.21
N ALA A 33 -59.28 11.62 -35.40
CA ALA A 33 -60.25 12.61 -35.90
C ALA A 33 -60.19 13.10 -37.37
N SER A 34 -61.22 12.69 -38.12
CA SER A 34 -62.03 13.47 -39.07
C SER A 34 -61.33 14.36 -40.12
N GLN A 35 -60.26 13.89 -40.75
CA GLN A 35 -59.73 14.50 -41.98
C GLN A 35 -59.73 13.47 -43.11
N LEU A 36 -60.05 13.93 -44.33
CA LEU A 36 -60.09 13.13 -45.55
C LEU A 36 -58.80 12.29 -45.66
N PRO A 37 -58.88 10.97 -45.92
CA PRO A 37 -57.68 10.12 -45.95
C PRO A 37 -56.71 10.61 -47.02
N ILE A 38 -55.62 11.24 -46.58
CA ILE A 38 -54.48 11.55 -47.44
C ILE A 38 -53.78 10.20 -47.70
N PRO A 39 -53.45 9.87 -48.98
CA PRO A 39 -52.73 8.64 -49.26
C PRO A 39 -51.45 8.59 -48.43
N PRO A 40 -51.11 7.44 -47.81
CA PRO A 40 -49.92 7.32 -47.00
C PRO A 40 -48.70 7.69 -47.86
N THR A 41 -48.02 8.78 -47.50
CA THR A 41 -46.74 9.13 -48.13
C THR A 41 -45.77 7.99 -47.87
N PRO A 42 -45.21 7.33 -48.90
CA PRO A 42 -44.24 6.27 -48.70
C PRO A 42 -43.05 6.82 -47.93
N ILE A 43 -42.83 6.30 -46.71
CA ILE A 43 -41.61 6.61 -45.97
C ILE A 43 -40.47 6.01 -46.79
N PRO A 44 -39.44 6.79 -47.16
CA PRO A 44 -38.29 6.24 -47.87
C PRO A 44 -37.70 5.13 -47.01
N SER A 45 -37.63 3.91 -47.58
CA SER A 45 -37.08 2.74 -46.91
C SER A 45 -35.62 3.03 -46.60
N LEU A 46 -35.31 3.33 -45.34
CA LEU A 46 -33.93 3.40 -44.89
C LEU A 46 -33.39 1.98 -44.99
N ASP A 47 -32.36 1.76 -45.80
CA ASP A 47 -31.76 0.45 -45.95
C ASP A 47 -31.03 0.06 -44.65
N LEU A 48 -31.77 -0.59 -43.76
CA LEU A 48 -31.29 -1.03 -42.44
C LEU A 48 -30.11 -2.01 -42.57
N GLN A 49 -29.92 -2.64 -43.74
CA GLN A 49 -28.80 -3.54 -44.00
C GLN A 49 -27.47 -2.78 -44.16
N ASN A 50 -27.52 -1.47 -44.41
CA ASN A 50 -26.35 -0.60 -44.60
C ASN A 50 -26.10 0.33 -43.40
N LEU A 51 -26.83 0.19 -42.29
CA LEU A 51 -26.60 1.00 -41.09
C LEU A 51 -25.34 0.51 -40.34
N PRO A 52 -24.42 1.42 -39.93
CA PRO A 52 -23.27 1.02 -39.14
C PRO A 52 -23.71 0.37 -37.82
N THR A 53 -23.04 -0.72 -37.45
CA THR A 53 -23.30 -1.42 -36.19
C THR A 53 -23.01 -0.49 -35.00
N PHE A 54 -23.76 -0.65 -33.91
CA PHE A 54 -23.52 0.06 -32.65
C PHE A 54 -22.03 0.06 -32.24
N ALA A 55 -21.36 -1.10 -32.32
CA ALA A 55 -19.94 -1.21 -32.03
C ALA A 55 -19.04 -0.30 -32.90
N SER A 56 -19.41 -0.09 -34.17
CA SER A 56 -18.71 0.80 -35.10
C SER A 56 -18.94 2.28 -34.79
N VAL A 57 -20.17 2.67 -34.45
CA VAL A 57 -20.51 4.07 -34.10
C VAL A 57 -19.73 4.54 -32.88
N PHE A 58 -19.46 3.63 -31.94
CA PHE A 58 -18.71 3.92 -30.72
C PHE A 58 -17.22 3.54 -30.80
N HIS A 59 -16.71 3.18 -31.98
CA HIS A 59 -15.32 2.77 -32.20
C HIS A 59 -14.85 1.72 -31.18
N PHE A 60 -15.72 0.77 -30.84
CA PHE A 60 -15.51 -0.13 -29.71
C PHE A 60 -14.23 -0.94 -29.90
N GLU A 61 -13.95 -1.40 -31.12
CA GLU A 61 -12.72 -2.13 -31.44
C GLU A 61 -11.46 -1.30 -31.23
N ASP A 62 -11.45 -0.03 -31.65
CA ASP A 62 -10.30 0.85 -31.46
C ASP A 62 -10.06 1.11 -29.96
N ARG A 63 -11.14 1.25 -29.19
CA ARG A 63 -11.08 1.42 -27.73
C ARG A 63 -10.57 0.16 -27.02
N VAL A 64 -11.02 -1.03 -27.43
CA VAL A 64 -10.55 -2.31 -26.87
C VAL A 64 -9.07 -2.52 -27.18
N LYS A 65 -8.64 -2.28 -28.43
CA LYS A 65 -7.21 -2.35 -28.80
C LYS A 65 -6.35 -1.36 -28.04
N SER A 66 -6.80 -0.11 -27.92
CA SER A 66 -6.11 0.89 -27.10
C SER A 66 -6.02 0.46 -25.65
N LEU A 67 -7.10 -0.11 -25.10
CA LEU A 67 -7.14 -0.60 -23.73
C LEU A 67 -6.16 -1.78 -23.51
N GLU A 68 -6.08 -2.71 -24.46
CA GLU A 68 -5.11 -3.82 -24.45
C GLU A 68 -3.66 -3.31 -24.44
N VAL A 69 -3.35 -2.30 -25.27
CA VAL A 69 -2.03 -1.63 -25.28
C VAL A 69 -1.74 -0.97 -23.94
N ASN A 70 -2.72 -0.28 -23.33
CA ASN A 70 -2.54 0.35 -22.02
C ASN A 70 -2.29 -0.67 -20.91
N PHE A 71 -3.02 -1.79 -20.90
CA PHE A 71 -2.82 -2.87 -19.92
C PHE A 71 -1.48 -3.57 -20.10
N SER A 72 -0.95 -3.64 -21.32
CA SER A 72 0.37 -4.22 -21.61
C SER A 72 1.52 -3.50 -20.90
N ASN A 73 1.33 -2.26 -20.45
CA ASN A 73 2.33 -1.51 -19.70
C ASN A 73 2.38 -1.83 -18.19
N ILE A 74 1.36 -2.48 -17.64
CA ILE A 74 1.28 -2.76 -16.19
C ILE A 74 2.48 -3.57 -15.69
N PRO A 75 2.91 -4.67 -16.34
CA PRO A 75 4.08 -5.42 -15.89
C PRO A 75 5.35 -4.56 -15.82
N GLY A 76 5.52 -3.63 -16.78
CA GLY A 76 6.66 -2.70 -16.78
C GLY A 76 6.64 -1.73 -15.60
N ILE A 77 5.46 -1.19 -15.28
CA ILE A 77 5.26 -0.31 -14.12
C ILE A 77 5.55 -1.07 -12.81
N VAL A 78 5.00 -2.27 -12.66
CA VAL A 78 5.22 -3.13 -11.49
C VAL A 78 6.70 -3.45 -11.33
N HIS A 79 7.36 -3.87 -12.41
CA HIS A 79 8.79 -4.16 -12.40
C HIS A 79 9.62 -2.93 -12.00
N GLN A 80 9.32 -1.76 -12.57
CA GLN A 80 10.02 -0.52 -12.23
C GLN A 80 9.83 -0.15 -10.74
N TYR A 81 8.61 -0.25 -10.23
CA TYR A 81 8.33 0.01 -8.83
C TYR A 81 9.09 -0.96 -7.90
N MET A 82 9.03 -2.25 -8.20
CA MET A 82 9.65 -3.32 -7.42
C MET A 82 11.17 -3.25 -7.39
N HIS A 83 11.80 -2.88 -8.51
CA HIS A 83 13.26 -2.91 -8.64
C HIS A 83 13.94 -1.55 -8.46
N GLN A 84 13.20 -0.44 -8.49
CA GLN A 84 13.77 0.91 -8.32
C GLN A 84 13.19 1.63 -7.11
N GLN A 85 11.87 1.85 -7.09
CA GLN A 85 11.26 2.70 -6.07
C GLN A 85 11.25 2.04 -4.69
N MET A 86 10.85 0.78 -4.61
CA MET A 86 10.80 0.03 -3.35
C MET A 86 12.17 -0.06 -2.66
N PRO A 87 13.27 -0.49 -3.34
CA PRO A 87 14.58 -0.55 -2.71
C PRO A 87 15.09 0.80 -2.23
N GLU A 88 14.89 1.88 -3.00
CA GLU A 88 15.34 3.22 -2.59
C GLU A 88 14.53 3.77 -1.40
N ALA A 89 13.21 3.51 -1.35
CA ALA A 89 12.39 3.85 -0.19
C ALA A 89 12.86 3.11 1.07
N VAL A 90 13.05 1.80 0.97
CA VAL A 90 13.54 0.96 2.07
C VAL A 90 14.92 1.43 2.54
N LYS A 91 15.86 1.65 1.62
CA LYS A 91 17.21 2.11 1.92
C LYS A 91 17.22 3.46 2.62
N THR A 92 16.38 4.40 2.17
CA THR A 92 16.24 5.72 2.80
C THR A 92 15.71 5.60 4.23
N GLN A 93 14.69 4.79 4.44
CA GLN A 93 14.10 4.59 5.77
C GLN A 93 15.05 3.86 6.72
N VAL A 94 15.75 2.82 6.25
CA VAL A 94 16.78 2.11 7.03
C VAL A 94 17.89 3.08 7.42
N LYS A 95 18.40 3.88 6.47
CA LYS A 95 19.43 4.88 6.75
C LYS A 95 18.97 5.88 7.81
N ALA A 96 17.75 6.40 7.70
CA ALA A 96 17.20 7.33 8.69
C ALA A 96 17.09 6.71 10.09
N GLN A 97 16.67 5.45 10.18
CA GLN A 97 16.61 4.74 11.47
C GLN A 97 18.00 4.49 12.05
N VAL A 98 18.96 4.04 11.25
CA VAL A 98 20.34 3.81 11.70
C VAL A 98 20.96 5.10 12.19
N THR A 99 20.83 6.21 11.44
CA THR A 99 21.33 7.54 11.87
C THR A 99 20.71 7.99 13.19
N ARG A 100 19.45 7.63 13.47
CA ARG A 100 18.78 7.98 14.73
C ARG A 100 19.20 7.09 15.91
N ILE A 101 19.43 5.81 15.67
CA ILE A 101 19.68 4.81 16.70
C ILE A 101 21.16 4.77 17.10
N LEU A 102 22.07 4.85 16.13
CA LEU A 102 23.51 4.69 16.37
C LEU A 102 24.05 5.63 17.48
N PRO A 103 23.76 6.96 17.48
CA PRO A 103 24.28 7.85 18.50
C PRO A 103 23.74 7.53 19.91
N ARG A 104 22.51 7.02 20.00
CA ARG A 104 21.89 6.64 21.29
C ARG A 104 22.57 5.43 21.89
N ILE A 105 22.96 4.46 21.05
CA ILE A 105 23.70 3.28 21.49
C ILE A 105 25.09 3.70 21.94
N GLU A 106 25.77 4.55 21.18
CA GLU A 106 27.09 5.07 21.53
C GLU A 106 27.09 5.80 22.87
N GLU A 107 26.14 6.74 23.06
CA GLU A 107 25.98 7.48 24.31
C GLU A 107 25.67 6.55 25.49
N PHE A 108 24.77 5.58 25.30
CA PHE A 108 24.41 4.61 26.33
C PHE A 108 25.61 3.76 26.77
N VAL A 109 26.37 3.24 25.81
CA VAL A 109 27.56 2.41 26.10
C VAL A 109 28.62 3.25 26.82
N ASN A 110 28.85 4.49 26.38
CA ASN A 110 29.82 5.36 27.03
C ASN A 110 29.42 5.68 28.48
N ALA A 111 28.16 6.05 28.71
CA ALA A 111 27.65 6.36 30.05
C ALA A 111 27.72 5.15 30.98
N GLN A 112 27.38 3.95 30.49
CA GLN A 112 27.51 2.72 31.28
C GLN A 112 28.96 2.41 31.63
N LEU A 113 29.87 2.53 30.66
CA LEU A 113 31.28 2.28 30.86
C LEU A 113 31.89 3.25 31.88
N GLU A 114 31.59 4.55 31.77
CA GLU A 114 32.06 5.56 32.73
C GLU A 114 31.57 5.26 34.15
N ALA A 115 30.30 4.89 34.32
CA ALA A 115 29.74 4.54 35.62
C ALA A 115 30.39 3.28 36.22
N GLU A 116 30.63 2.26 35.40
CA GLU A 116 31.29 1.03 35.86
C GLU A 116 32.76 1.27 36.23
N VAL A 117 33.48 2.06 35.43
CA VAL A 117 34.88 2.43 35.72
C VAL A 117 34.95 3.21 37.03
N LEU A 118 34.05 4.17 37.25
CA LEU A 118 34.01 4.96 38.47
C LEU A 118 33.74 4.10 39.72
N THR A 119 32.78 3.19 39.63
CA THR A 119 32.43 2.30 40.76
C THR A 119 33.54 1.30 41.08
N ARG A 120 34.15 0.69 40.06
CA ARG A 120 35.30 -0.21 40.25
C ARG A 120 36.53 0.50 40.77
N SER A 121 36.83 1.70 40.26
CA SER A 121 37.94 2.53 40.74
C SER A 121 37.71 2.96 42.20
N SER A 122 36.49 3.34 42.56
CA SER A 122 36.13 3.69 43.94
C SER A 122 36.30 2.50 44.88
N HIS A 123 35.89 1.30 44.46
CA HIS A 123 36.08 0.08 45.25
C HIS A 123 37.57 -0.28 45.42
N SER A 124 38.35 -0.19 44.33
CA SER A 124 39.80 -0.41 44.37
C SER A 124 40.50 0.59 45.31
N SER A 125 40.17 1.88 45.19
CA SER A 125 40.72 2.95 46.03
C SER A 125 40.41 2.71 47.51
N ARG A 126 39.16 2.37 47.83
CA ARG A 126 38.73 2.07 49.21
C ARG A 126 39.50 0.89 49.80
N THR A 127 39.70 -0.17 49.03
CA THR A 127 40.51 -1.32 49.47
C THR A 127 41.97 -0.95 49.65
N SER A 128 42.54 -0.15 48.73
CA SER A 128 43.92 0.34 48.83
C SER A 128 44.13 1.19 50.09
N TYR A 129 43.22 2.12 50.41
CA TYR A 129 43.29 2.94 51.62
C TYR A 129 43.16 2.10 52.89
N ALA A 130 42.27 1.11 52.92
CA ALA A 130 42.11 0.22 54.07
C ALA A 130 43.41 -0.58 54.34
N VAL A 131 43.98 -1.19 53.30
CA VAL A 131 45.25 -1.94 53.42
C VAL A 131 46.39 -1.04 53.89
N ALA A 132 46.49 0.19 53.38
CA ALA A 132 47.51 1.14 53.80
C ALA A 132 47.35 1.55 55.28
N ALA A 133 46.11 1.71 55.75
CA ALA A 133 45.82 2.01 57.15
C ALA A 133 46.21 0.84 58.07
N ASP A 134 45.85 -0.39 57.72
CA ASP A 134 46.20 -1.59 58.49
C ASP A 134 47.72 -1.76 58.61
N LEU A 135 48.45 -1.55 57.50
CA LEU A 135 49.92 -1.57 57.49
C LEU A 135 50.52 -0.47 58.38
N SER A 136 49.96 0.74 58.35
CA SER A 136 50.43 1.85 59.20
C SER A 136 50.19 1.57 60.68
N GLU A 137 49.07 0.96 61.05
CA GLU A 137 48.77 0.58 62.44
C GLU A 137 49.75 -0.50 62.95
N MET A 138 50.07 -1.49 62.11
CA MET A 138 51.05 -2.52 62.43
C MET A 138 52.46 -1.97 62.67
N GLU A 139 52.91 -1.00 61.86
CA GLU A 139 54.23 -0.37 62.03
C GLU A 139 54.29 0.52 63.27
N LEU A 140 53.22 1.29 63.57
CA LEU A 140 53.14 2.10 64.79
C LEU A 140 53.22 1.28 66.07
N LYS A 141 52.69 0.06 66.08
CA LYS A 141 52.71 -0.83 67.25
C LYS A 141 54.11 -1.39 67.58
N LYS A 142 55.09 -1.24 66.69
CA LYS A 142 56.47 -1.70 66.90
C LYS A 142 57.37 -0.66 67.57
N ILE A 143 56.89 0.56 67.76
CA ILE A 143 57.61 1.70 68.34
C ILE A 143 57.19 1.88 69.81
#